data_AF-A0AAU9FAI7-F1
#
_entry.id   AF-A0AAU9FAI7-F1
#
_cell.length_a   1.000
_cell.length_b   1.000
_cell.length_c   1.000
_cell.angle_alpha   90.00
_cell.angle_beta   90.00
_cell.angle_gamma   90.00
#
_symmetry.space_group_name_H-M   'P 1'
#
loop_
_entity.id
_entity.type
_entity.pdbx_description
1 polymer ?
#
loop_
_entity_poly.entity_id
_entity_poly.type
_entity_poly.pdbx_seq_one_letter_code
_entity_poly.pdbx_strand_id
1 'polypeptide(L)'
;MRKSHQVRMLYHGEIRDGLPRISLTLWTLLLLCLLPRISLAAIVRDFGKCMEGSVEADPQDCGSYYQCLDSVILHQQCPEGAYFEVSYEVCVIDDQGICKPAASKCSELELAEDPTDCAGYLQCTGGDFVQQKCDVGGYYNLTSKNCLVDGHVSCAPLQARCADEQLQENPEDCAGYLQCVNGVLVKEKCQKGSYFDVSYNMCAVDADGICVSAEKCTEGELKFDPNDCAGYLKCINGELEEQKCASGSYFNSSLKICIIDVNGNCVAPPEKCTEGDLDVDPNNCAGYLKCIEGELVAEQCPSGSYFDAKIELCLIDSEGICLPTVRKCNEGEMVADPEDCAGYQQCVGQELVQLKCDPGSYFNATASGCLIDEDEVCVPQKQSCTEGELMQDADNCGGYLACVNGLFLAHSCDSGEYFHPGLLECFNDDLKICHSNCRCSAKGRCIEGRRTADPQDCAGYVACIEGQLVEQFCDRGSYFETNLRGCVIDEQHICVTEQEE
;
A
#
# COMPACT_ATOMS: atom_id res chain seq x y z
N MET A 1 66.08 3.69 14.79
CA MET A 1 66.37 4.43 16.05
C MET A 1 66.29 5.93 15.78
N ARG A 2 65.85 6.74 16.77
CA ARG A 2 66.05 8.22 16.97
C ARG A 2 66.18 9.15 15.73
N LYS A 3 65.29 10.14 15.54
CA LYS A 3 65.42 11.57 16.00
C LYS A 3 66.70 12.27 15.47
N SER A 4 66.73 13.52 15.00
CA SER A 4 65.79 14.67 15.05
C SER A 4 66.40 15.89 14.31
N HIS A 5 65.58 16.86 13.85
CA HIS A 5 65.81 18.31 13.54
C HIS A 5 67.25 18.86 13.20
N GLN A 6 67.48 19.88 12.35
CA GLN A 6 67.05 21.30 12.50
C GLN A 6 67.73 22.25 11.45
N VAL A 7 67.33 23.54 11.37
CA VAL A 7 67.98 24.73 10.73
C VAL A 7 67.86 24.82 9.17
N ARG A 8 67.37 25.85 8.43
CA ARG A 8 67.04 27.32 8.54
C ARG A 8 68.10 28.24 7.83
N MET A 9 67.65 29.39 7.26
CA MET A 9 68.42 30.63 6.90
C MET A 9 69.28 30.62 5.59
N LEU A 10 69.42 31.65 4.70
CA LEU A 10 68.94 33.07 4.56
C LEU A 10 68.99 33.62 3.08
N TYR A 11 68.08 34.56 2.74
CA TYR A 11 68.24 35.84 1.95
C TYR A 11 68.54 35.81 0.41
N HIS A 12 68.31 36.84 -0.43
CA HIS A 12 68.06 38.31 -0.24
C HIS A 12 67.33 39.00 -1.45
N GLY A 13 66.71 40.18 -1.24
CA GLY A 13 66.35 41.23 -2.26
C GLY A 13 64.86 41.26 -2.66
N GLU A 14 64.00 42.28 -2.42
CA GLU A 14 64.02 43.78 -2.44
C GLU A 14 63.88 44.45 -3.83
N ILE A 15 63.14 45.57 -4.08
CA ILE A 15 62.03 46.38 -3.45
C ILE A 15 61.42 47.24 -4.61
N ARG A 16 60.20 47.80 -4.41
CA ARG A 16 59.48 48.91 -5.12
C ARG A 16 58.31 48.47 -6.01
N ASP A 17 57.12 49.08 -6.00
CA ASP A 17 56.36 49.97 -5.08
C ASP A 17 54.87 49.85 -5.49
N GLY A 18 53.82 50.11 -4.69
CA GLY A 18 53.71 50.63 -3.33
C GLY A 18 52.22 50.61 -2.86
N LEU A 19 51.72 51.73 -2.30
CA LEU A 19 50.36 51.95 -1.74
C LEU A 19 49.98 51.14 -0.47
N PRO A 20 49.11 51.68 0.42
CA PRO A 20 49.30 51.52 1.86
C PRO A 20 48.47 50.42 2.53
N ARG A 21 49.01 49.87 3.62
CA ARG A 21 48.28 49.01 4.56
C ARG A 21 47.40 49.84 5.49
N ILE A 22 46.09 49.59 5.52
CA ILE A 22 45.22 49.94 6.65
C ILE A 22 44.36 48.71 7.02
N SER A 23 44.54 48.29 8.28
CA SER A 23 43.78 47.33 9.10
C SER A 23 42.80 46.34 8.44
N LEU A 24 43.13 45.05 8.56
CA LEU A 24 42.29 43.88 8.25
C LEU A 24 41.17 43.63 9.28
N THR A 25 40.67 44.69 9.93
CA THR A 25 39.71 44.63 11.06
C THR A 25 38.39 45.39 10.80
N LEU A 26 38.07 45.71 9.53
CA LEU A 26 36.76 46.28 9.16
C LEU A 26 36.00 45.53 8.05
N TRP A 27 36.60 44.55 7.38
CA TRP A 27 35.92 43.79 6.31
C TRP A 27 35.08 42.61 6.81
N THR A 28 35.15 42.26 8.10
CA THR A 28 34.22 41.31 8.75
C THR A 28 32.92 41.97 9.22
N LEU A 29 32.83 43.31 9.19
CA LEU A 29 31.66 44.06 9.66
C LEU A 29 30.76 44.63 8.54
N LEU A 30 31.12 44.45 7.26
CA LEU A 30 30.35 44.97 6.13
C LEU A 30 29.76 43.87 5.22
N LEU A 31 30.22 42.61 5.34
CA LEU A 31 29.61 41.46 4.66
C LEU A 31 28.40 40.86 5.41
N LEU A 32 28.10 41.36 6.62
CA LEU A 32 26.94 40.96 7.43
C LEU A 32 25.66 41.80 7.13
N CYS A 33 25.68 42.65 6.11
CA CYS A 33 24.57 43.55 5.77
C CYS A 33 23.94 43.31 4.38
N LEU A 34 24.28 42.22 3.68
CA LEU A 34 23.64 41.81 2.42
C LEU A 34 23.11 40.37 2.43
N LEU A 35 22.96 39.76 3.61
CA LEU A 35 22.01 38.66 3.79
C LEU A 35 20.64 39.27 4.13
N PRO A 36 19.53 38.75 3.58
CA PRO A 36 18.21 39.24 3.92
C PRO A 36 17.99 39.10 5.43
N ARG A 37 17.50 40.17 6.06
CA ARG A 37 17.08 40.12 7.46
C ARG A 37 15.88 39.18 7.56
N ILE A 38 16.14 37.91 7.89
CA ILE A 38 15.12 37.05 8.48
C ILE A 38 14.78 37.73 9.81
N SER A 39 13.69 38.50 9.78
CA SER A 39 13.17 39.12 10.98
C SER A 39 12.77 38.00 11.92
N LEU A 40 13.32 37.98 13.14
CA LEU A 40 12.68 37.29 14.26
C LEU A 40 11.41 38.08 14.65
N ALA A 41 10.46 38.16 13.73
CA ALA A 41 9.09 37.93 14.13
C ALA A 41 9.08 36.50 14.68
N ALA A 42 8.68 36.34 15.93
CA ALA A 42 8.61 35.03 16.54
C ALA A 42 7.79 34.10 15.63
N ILE A 43 8.26 32.87 15.44
CA ILE A 43 7.39 31.79 14.97
C ILE A 43 6.45 31.47 16.13
N VAL A 44 5.44 32.33 16.29
CA VAL A 44 4.14 31.89 16.74
C VAL A 44 3.64 31.04 15.58
N ARG A 45 3.88 29.73 15.65
CA ARG A 45 2.94 28.79 15.06
C ARG A 45 1.60 29.18 15.67
N ASP A 46 0.67 29.64 14.86
CA ASP A 46 -0.66 29.98 15.33
C ASP A 46 -1.21 28.72 15.99
N PHE A 47 -1.49 28.79 17.29
CA PHE A 47 -1.97 27.64 18.03
C PHE A 47 -3.32 27.27 17.43
N GLY A 48 -3.50 25.98 17.09
CA GLY A 48 -4.55 25.53 16.20
C GLY A 48 -5.93 26.00 16.63
N LYS A 49 -6.49 26.96 15.90
CA LYS A 49 -7.93 27.23 15.92
C LYS A 49 -8.63 26.15 15.12
N CYS A 50 -8.81 25.01 15.77
CA CYS A 50 -9.81 24.05 15.36
C CYS A 50 -11.21 24.70 15.40
N MET A 51 -12.17 24.13 14.67
CA MET A 51 -13.55 24.62 14.72
C MET A 51 -14.20 24.12 16.01
N GLU A 52 -14.77 24.99 16.82
CA GLU A 52 -15.39 24.62 18.11
C GLU A 52 -16.40 23.47 17.93
N GLY A 53 -16.19 22.35 18.63
CA GLY A 53 -17.00 21.13 18.49
C GLY A 53 -16.58 20.14 17.39
N SER A 54 -15.62 20.47 16.53
CA SER A 54 -15.08 19.51 15.54
C SER A 54 -14.39 18.32 16.23
N VAL A 55 -14.55 17.14 15.63
CA VAL A 55 -13.83 15.92 16.01
C VAL A 55 -13.16 15.29 14.78
N GLU A 56 -11.98 14.71 14.99
CA GLU A 56 -11.19 14.02 13.98
C GLU A 56 -10.62 12.73 14.58
N ALA A 57 -10.64 11.60 13.87
CA ALA A 57 -10.01 10.36 14.33
C ALA A 57 -8.48 10.54 14.49
N ASP A 58 -7.84 9.90 15.48
CA ASP A 58 -6.38 9.86 15.48
C ASP A 58 -5.90 8.92 14.36
N PRO A 59 -5.13 9.40 13.36
CA PRO A 59 -4.67 8.58 12.23
C PRO A 59 -3.62 7.52 12.62
N GLN A 60 -3.23 7.48 13.89
CA GLN A 60 -2.23 6.61 14.49
C GLN A 60 -2.69 5.97 15.81
N ASP A 61 -3.99 6.07 16.17
CA ASP A 61 -4.64 5.29 17.22
C ASP A 61 -6.17 5.24 16.99
N CYS A 62 -6.68 4.12 16.48
CA CYS A 62 -8.12 3.94 16.25
C CYS A 62 -8.95 3.94 17.55
N GLY A 63 -8.33 3.77 18.72
CA GLY A 63 -8.95 3.92 20.03
C GLY A 63 -9.07 5.37 20.51
N SER A 64 -8.64 6.36 19.71
CA SER A 64 -8.58 7.77 20.09
C SER A 64 -9.07 8.73 19.01
N TYR A 65 -9.38 9.95 19.45
CA TYR A 65 -9.81 11.05 18.58
C TYR A 65 -9.34 12.40 19.14
N TYR A 66 -9.24 13.38 18.25
CA TYR A 66 -9.06 14.78 18.58
C TYR A 66 -10.41 15.47 18.65
N GLN A 67 -10.64 16.29 19.68
CA GLN A 67 -11.82 17.14 19.81
C GLN A 67 -11.40 18.59 20.06
N CYS A 68 -12.06 19.52 19.37
CA CYS A 68 -11.91 20.94 19.63
C CYS A 68 -12.85 21.42 20.74
N LEU A 69 -12.28 21.90 21.85
CA LEU A 69 -13.01 22.58 22.93
C LEU A 69 -12.28 23.86 23.35
N ASP A 70 -13.00 24.97 23.49
CA ASP A 70 -12.48 26.32 23.80
C ASP A 70 -11.33 26.76 22.87
N SER A 71 -11.43 26.44 21.57
CA SER A 71 -10.35 26.61 20.58
C SER A 71 -9.03 25.89 20.91
N VAL A 72 -9.09 24.79 21.66
CA VAL A 72 -7.96 23.91 21.98
C VAL A 72 -8.27 22.50 21.46
N ILE A 73 -7.31 21.92 20.73
CA ILE A 73 -7.36 20.51 20.33
C ILE A 73 -6.99 19.65 21.55
N LEU A 74 -7.93 18.80 21.97
CA LEU A 74 -7.76 17.83 23.05
C LEU A 74 -7.74 16.43 22.46
N HIS A 75 -6.76 15.61 22.84
CA HIS A 75 -6.72 14.19 22.51
C HIS A 75 -7.57 13.41 23.54
N GLN A 76 -8.50 12.59 23.07
CA GLN A 76 -9.46 11.85 23.86
C GLN A 76 -9.41 10.36 23.49
N GLN A 77 -9.49 9.49 24.49
CA GLN A 77 -9.54 8.04 24.31
C GLN A 77 -11.00 7.57 24.39
N CYS A 78 -11.39 6.62 23.54
CA CYS A 78 -12.65 5.91 23.67
C CYS A 78 -12.67 4.99 24.91
N PRO A 79 -13.86 4.57 25.39
CA PRO A 79 -13.98 3.56 26.44
C PRO A 79 -13.24 2.25 26.08
N GLU A 80 -12.83 1.49 27.10
CA GLU A 80 -12.10 0.22 26.91
C GLU A 80 -12.89 -0.74 26.01
N GLY A 81 -12.25 -1.23 24.94
CA GLY A 81 -12.89 -2.08 23.93
C GLY A 81 -13.79 -1.32 22.95
N ALA A 82 -13.61 -0.02 22.77
CA ALA A 82 -14.29 0.78 21.74
C ALA A 82 -13.30 1.57 20.88
N TYR A 83 -13.65 1.79 19.61
CA TYR A 83 -12.88 2.57 18.63
C TYR A 83 -13.67 3.78 18.16
N PHE A 84 -13.00 4.82 17.66
CA PHE A 84 -13.66 6.03 17.17
C PHE A 84 -14.08 5.89 15.70
N GLU A 85 -15.38 5.90 15.43
CA GLU A 85 -15.93 5.88 14.08
C GLU A 85 -16.14 7.31 13.56
N VAL A 86 -15.26 7.73 12.65
CA VAL A 86 -15.25 9.08 12.08
C VAL A 86 -16.51 9.42 11.28
N SER A 87 -17.16 8.42 10.67
CA SER A 87 -18.36 8.60 9.84
C SER A 87 -19.58 9.03 10.64
N TYR A 88 -19.58 8.76 11.96
CA TYR A 88 -20.69 9.04 12.87
C TYR A 88 -20.28 9.92 14.07
N GLU A 89 -19.00 10.26 14.21
CA GLU A 89 -18.44 11.06 15.31
C GLU A 89 -18.62 10.44 16.71
N VAL A 90 -18.55 9.10 16.82
CA VAL A 90 -18.86 8.35 18.05
C VAL A 90 -17.91 7.17 18.29
N CYS A 91 -17.59 6.91 19.57
CA CYS A 91 -16.96 5.67 20.00
C CYS A 91 -17.91 4.48 19.91
N VAL A 92 -17.59 3.50 19.07
CA VAL A 92 -18.35 2.26 18.86
C VAL A 92 -17.61 1.08 19.47
N ILE A 93 -18.34 0.14 20.09
CA ILE A 93 -17.76 -1.05 20.73
C ILE A 93 -17.15 -1.96 19.66
N ASP A 94 -15.92 -2.41 19.89
CA ASP A 94 -15.19 -3.27 18.96
C ASP A 94 -15.42 -4.76 19.28
N ASP A 95 -16.60 -5.26 18.96
CA ASP A 95 -16.95 -6.67 19.16
C ASP A 95 -16.37 -7.61 18.07
N GLN A 96 -15.83 -7.05 16.97
CA GLN A 96 -15.26 -7.79 15.84
C GLN A 96 -13.72 -7.65 15.69
N GLY A 97 -13.06 -6.84 16.52
CA GLY A 97 -11.60 -6.63 16.46
C GLY A 97 -11.12 -5.78 15.28
N ILE A 98 -11.95 -4.82 14.86
CA ILE A 98 -11.73 -3.88 13.76
C ILE A 98 -10.57 -2.94 14.08
N CYS A 99 -10.52 -2.43 15.31
CA CYS A 99 -9.44 -1.58 15.79
C CYS A 99 -8.34 -2.44 16.39
N LYS A 100 -7.34 -2.74 15.56
CA LYS A 100 -6.03 -3.22 16.05
C LYS A 100 -5.39 -2.04 16.79
N PRO A 101 -5.21 -2.09 18.14
CA PRO A 101 -4.63 -0.98 18.87
C PRO A 101 -3.28 -0.64 18.25
N ALA A 102 -3.05 0.65 18.00
CA ALA A 102 -1.76 1.08 17.49
C ALA A 102 -0.65 0.63 18.46
N ALA A 103 0.48 0.18 17.91
CA ALA A 103 1.62 -0.26 18.70
C ALA A 103 1.94 0.81 19.77
N SER A 104 1.95 0.37 21.03
CA SER A 104 1.81 1.23 22.20
C SER A 104 2.85 2.35 22.22
N LYS A 105 2.42 3.56 21.84
CA LYS A 105 3.24 4.77 21.96
C LYS A 105 3.45 5.08 23.44
N CYS A 106 4.70 4.99 23.85
CA CYS A 106 5.10 5.16 25.23
C CYS A 106 5.59 6.58 25.51
N SER A 107 5.61 6.95 26.79
CA SER A 107 6.20 8.21 27.24
C SER A 107 7.72 8.10 27.45
N GLU A 108 8.49 9.15 27.18
CA GLU A 108 9.95 9.09 27.38
C GLU A 108 10.31 8.65 28.81
N LEU A 109 11.27 7.71 28.93
CA LEU A 109 11.69 7.05 30.17
C LEU A 109 10.69 6.05 30.78
N GLU A 110 9.62 5.71 30.07
CA GLU A 110 8.74 4.61 30.44
C GLU A 110 9.44 3.25 30.27
N LEU A 111 9.20 2.36 31.23
CA LEU A 111 9.80 1.04 31.33
C LEU A 111 8.69 0.05 31.69
N ALA A 112 8.53 -1.00 30.90
CA ALA A 112 7.56 -2.07 31.12
C ALA A 112 8.25 -3.45 31.14
N GLU A 113 7.58 -4.46 31.72
CA GLU A 113 8.06 -5.84 31.62
C GLU A 113 7.83 -6.37 30.21
N ASP A 114 8.77 -7.15 29.71
CA ASP A 114 8.57 -7.88 28.45
C ASP A 114 7.67 -9.10 28.74
N PRO A 115 6.49 -9.21 28.10
CA PRO A 115 5.55 -10.29 28.37
C PRO A 115 6.02 -11.67 27.88
N THR A 116 7.08 -11.72 27.07
CA THR A 116 7.60 -12.94 26.42
C THR A 116 8.97 -13.38 26.93
N ASP A 117 9.82 -12.46 27.36
CA ASP A 117 11.17 -12.73 27.87
C ASP A 117 11.38 -12.10 29.25
N CYS A 118 11.52 -12.92 30.30
CA CYS A 118 11.76 -12.42 31.66
C CYS A 118 13.16 -11.82 31.88
N ALA A 119 14.11 -12.09 30.98
CA ALA A 119 15.39 -11.39 30.92
C ALA A 119 15.29 -10.09 30.10
N GLY A 120 14.17 -9.90 29.40
CA GLY A 120 13.83 -8.71 28.63
C GLY A 120 13.10 -7.65 29.46
N TYR A 121 13.15 -6.42 28.99
CA TYR A 121 12.25 -5.34 29.40
C TYR A 121 12.06 -4.35 28.25
N LEU A 122 10.92 -3.69 28.23
CA LEU A 122 10.60 -2.71 27.20
C LEU A 122 10.99 -1.31 27.69
N GLN A 123 11.81 -0.60 26.93
CA GLN A 123 12.22 0.77 27.23
C GLN A 123 11.75 1.73 26.15
N CYS A 124 11.05 2.78 26.56
CA CYS A 124 10.61 3.80 25.61
C CYS A 124 11.79 4.59 25.02
N THR A 125 11.89 4.59 23.69
CA THR A 125 12.89 5.34 22.93
C THR A 125 12.24 5.99 21.72
N GLY A 126 12.17 7.32 21.68
CA GLY A 126 11.60 8.06 20.54
C GLY A 126 10.08 7.95 20.37
N GLY A 127 9.37 7.39 21.35
CA GLY A 127 7.93 7.13 21.31
C GLY A 127 7.57 5.65 21.21
N ASP A 128 8.53 4.78 20.87
CA ASP A 128 8.31 3.34 20.71
C ASP A 128 8.97 2.53 21.85
N PHE A 129 8.32 1.44 22.26
CA PHE A 129 8.89 0.47 23.21
C PHE A 129 9.95 -0.40 22.50
N VAL A 130 11.21 -0.19 22.85
CA VAL A 130 12.34 -0.99 22.35
C VAL A 130 12.70 -2.06 23.39
N GLN A 131 12.73 -3.32 22.97
CA GLN A 131 13.17 -4.43 23.80
C GLN A 131 14.66 -4.29 24.17
N GLN A 132 14.93 -4.29 25.47
CA GLN A 132 16.25 -4.38 26.09
C GLN A 132 16.39 -5.72 26.80
N LYS A 133 17.61 -6.16 27.09
CA LYS A 133 17.88 -7.39 27.85
C LYS A 133 18.87 -7.18 28.98
N CYS A 134 18.65 -7.88 30.09
CA CYS A 134 19.59 -7.98 31.20
C CYS A 134 20.82 -8.81 30.83
N ASP A 135 21.92 -8.60 31.56
CA ASP A 135 23.11 -9.44 31.48
C ASP A 135 22.78 -10.93 31.78
N VAL A 136 23.59 -11.84 31.23
CA VAL A 136 23.36 -13.30 31.31
C VAL A 136 23.14 -13.77 32.75
N GLY A 137 21.96 -14.35 33.02
CA GLY A 137 21.55 -14.82 34.34
C GLY A 137 20.81 -13.78 35.19
N GLY A 138 20.56 -12.58 34.65
CA GLY A 138 19.68 -11.59 35.25
C GLY A 138 18.24 -11.65 34.72
N TYR A 139 17.30 -11.17 35.54
CA TYR A 139 15.91 -10.90 35.13
C TYR A 139 15.58 -9.45 35.44
N TYR A 140 14.67 -8.84 34.66
CA TYR A 140 14.24 -7.47 34.93
C TYR A 140 13.14 -7.44 36.00
N ASN A 141 13.19 -6.47 36.91
CA ASN A 141 12.19 -6.31 37.96
C ASN A 141 11.57 -4.90 37.91
N LEU A 142 10.29 -4.80 37.50
CA LEU A 142 9.61 -3.52 37.32
C LEU A 142 9.49 -2.69 38.61
N THR A 143 9.36 -3.34 39.76
CA THR A 143 9.24 -2.67 41.07
C THR A 143 10.52 -1.93 41.46
N SER A 144 11.68 -2.51 41.17
CA SER A 144 12.99 -1.90 41.45
C SER A 144 13.61 -1.18 40.24
N LYS A 145 13.00 -1.31 39.05
CA LYS A 145 13.45 -0.77 37.76
C LYS A 145 14.90 -1.10 37.40
N ASN A 146 15.35 -2.31 37.76
CA ASN A 146 16.72 -2.78 37.56
C ASN A 146 16.74 -4.28 37.24
N CYS A 147 17.82 -4.73 36.60
CA CYS A 147 18.13 -6.14 36.46
C CYS A 147 18.65 -6.72 37.78
N LEU A 148 18.06 -7.83 38.22
CA LEU A 148 18.46 -8.57 39.42
C LEU A 148 19.04 -9.93 38.99
N VAL A 149 20.10 -10.37 39.67
CA VAL A 149 20.75 -11.67 39.43
C VAL A 149 20.36 -12.60 40.57
N ASP A 150 19.62 -13.68 40.27
CA ASP A 150 19.31 -14.71 41.26
C ASP A 150 20.25 -15.90 41.12
N GLY A 151 20.83 -16.33 42.24
CA GLY A 151 21.86 -17.38 42.28
C GLY A 151 21.34 -18.79 42.05
N HIS A 152 20.04 -18.99 41.81
CA HIS A 152 19.42 -20.31 41.72
C HIS A 152 18.30 -20.47 40.68
N VAL A 153 17.97 -19.46 39.87
CA VAL A 153 16.83 -19.51 38.93
C VAL A 153 17.25 -19.05 37.53
N SER A 154 17.21 -19.97 36.56
CA SER A 154 17.36 -19.61 35.14
C SER A 154 16.07 -18.96 34.65
N CYS A 155 16.19 -17.83 33.94
CA CYS A 155 15.03 -17.15 33.39
C CYS A 155 14.34 -18.02 32.33
N ALA A 156 13.05 -18.31 32.53
CA ALA A 156 12.16 -18.99 31.59
C ALA A 156 10.82 -18.23 31.51
N PRO A 157 10.11 -18.24 30.37
CA PRO A 157 8.91 -17.43 30.15
C PRO A 157 7.82 -17.63 31.21
N LEU A 158 7.13 -16.55 31.56
CA LEU A 158 6.19 -16.48 32.70
C LEU A 158 5.03 -17.49 32.63
N GLN A 159 4.64 -17.93 31.43
CA GLN A 159 3.54 -18.89 31.21
C GLN A 159 3.84 -20.32 31.68
N ALA A 160 5.09 -20.67 32.00
CA ALA A 160 5.49 -22.06 32.27
C ALA A 160 5.55 -22.46 33.76
N ARG A 161 5.31 -21.55 34.71
CA ARG A 161 5.55 -21.80 36.16
C ARG A 161 4.47 -22.72 36.78
N CYS A 162 4.87 -23.93 37.15
CA CYS A 162 4.06 -24.89 37.90
C CYS A 162 4.80 -25.37 39.17
N ALA A 163 4.08 -26.03 40.10
CA ALA A 163 4.73 -26.74 41.20
C ALA A 163 4.98 -28.21 40.79
N ASP A 164 6.16 -28.74 41.09
CA ASP A 164 6.52 -30.12 40.74
C ASP A 164 5.48 -31.12 41.26
N GLU A 165 5.27 -32.20 40.51
CA GLU A 165 4.22 -33.23 40.71
C GLU A 165 2.77 -32.78 40.42
N GLN A 166 2.53 -31.54 39.97
CA GLN A 166 1.21 -31.17 39.43
C GLN A 166 0.97 -31.78 38.04
N LEU A 167 -0.22 -32.35 37.87
CA LEU A 167 -0.80 -32.75 36.58
C LEU A 167 -1.97 -31.80 36.26
N GLN A 168 -2.10 -31.38 35.01
CA GLN A 168 -3.20 -30.54 34.52
C GLN A 168 -3.76 -31.12 33.23
N GLU A 169 -5.03 -30.83 32.91
CA GLU A 169 -5.56 -31.13 31.57
C GLU A 169 -4.77 -30.38 30.49
N ASN A 170 -4.59 -31.02 29.33
CA ASN A 170 -4.15 -30.33 28.14
C ASN A 170 -5.39 -29.78 27.40
N PRO A 171 -5.60 -28.44 27.32
CA PRO A 171 -6.79 -27.86 26.69
C PRO A 171 -6.87 -28.12 25.18
N GLU A 172 -5.78 -28.57 24.54
CA GLU A 172 -5.73 -28.89 23.11
C GLU A 172 -5.93 -30.39 22.80
N ASP A 173 -5.76 -31.27 23.78
CA ASP A 173 -5.83 -32.73 23.60
C ASP A 173 -6.30 -33.41 24.89
N CYS A 174 -7.55 -33.87 24.94
CA CYS A 174 -8.10 -34.57 26.11
C CYS A 174 -7.47 -35.96 26.36
N ALA A 175 -6.73 -36.53 25.40
CA ALA A 175 -5.89 -37.72 25.61
C ALA A 175 -4.47 -37.36 26.05
N GLY A 176 -4.15 -36.07 26.18
CA GLY A 176 -2.93 -35.54 26.74
C GLY A 176 -3.13 -34.89 28.11
N TYR A 177 -2.02 -34.68 28.81
CA TYR A 177 -1.98 -33.93 30.06
C TYR A 177 -0.68 -33.15 30.16
N LEU A 178 -0.66 -32.14 31.03
CA LEU A 178 0.53 -31.35 31.30
C LEU A 178 1.12 -31.80 32.63
N GLN A 179 2.34 -32.33 32.62
CA GLN A 179 3.07 -32.70 33.82
C GLN A 179 4.10 -31.63 34.19
N CYS A 180 4.11 -31.19 35.44
CA CYS A 180 5.17 -30.31 35.93
C CYS A 180 6.48 -31.08 36.16
N VAL A 181 7.54 -30.68 35.48
CA VAL A 181 8.90 -31.25 35.59
C VAL A 181 9.92 -30.11 35.73
N ASN A 182 10.53 -29.99 36.91
CA ASN A 182 11.45 -28.90 37.27
C ASN A 182 10.83 -27.51 37.09
N GLY A 183 9.56 -27.36 37.50
CA GLY A 183 8.82 -26.09 37.39
C GLY A 183 8.39 -25.69 35.98
N VAL A 184 8.43 -26.61 34.99
CA VAL A 184 7.95 -26.41 33.61
C VAL A 184 6.85 -27.43 33.28
N LEU A 185 5.76 -26.97 32.65
CA LEU A 185 4.70 -27.85 32.14
C LEU A 185 5.15 -28.56 30.85
N VAL A 186 5.25 -29.89 30.90
CA VAL A 186 5.61 -30.76 29.77
C VAL A 186 4.34 -31.46 29.26
N LYS A 187 4.11 -31.46 27.94
CA LYS A 187 3.01 -32.19 27.30
C LYS A 187 3.30 -33.70 27.30
N GLU A 188 2.46 -34.47 27.98
CA GLU A 188 2.48 -35.93 28.06
C GLU A 188 1.20 -36.54 27.48
N LYS A 189 1.22 -37.84 27.15
CA LYS A 189 0.06 -38.56 26.57
C LYS A 189 -0.40 -39.74 27.43
N CYS A 190 -1.71 -39.95 27.48
CA CYS A 190 -2.33 -41.16 28.02
C CYS A 190 -2.16 -42.35 27.07
N GLN A 191 -2.47 -43.56 27.56
CA GLN A 191 -2.42 -44.76 26.73
C GLN A 191 -3.55 -44.75 25.68
N LYS A 192 -3.35 -45.40 24.54
CA LYS A 192 -4.32 -45.39 23.43
C LYS A 192 -5.71 -45.85 23.90
N GLY A 193 -6.72 -44.98 23.74
CA GLY A 193 -8.08 -45.22 24.23
C GLY A 193 -8.31 -44.87 25.71
N SER A 194 -7.45 -44.05 26.31
CA SER A 194 -7.71 -43.37 27.59
C SER A 194 -7.54 -41.87 27.46
N TYR A 195 -8.28 -41.14 28.29
CA TYR A 195 -8.28 -39.68 28.41
C TYR A 195 -7.74 -39.26 29.77
N PHE A 196 -7.27 -38.03 29.92
CA PHE A 196 -6.84 -37.53 31.22
C PHE A 196 -8.04 -37.04 32.05
N ASP A 197 -8.35 -37.72 33.15
CA ASP A 197 -9.42 -37.30 34.05
C ASP A 197 -8.86 -36.42 35.18
N VAL A 198 -9.16 -35.11 35.10
CA VAL A 198 -8.77 -34.09 36.09
C VAL A 198 -9.35 -34.36 37.48
N SER A 199 -10.51 -35.01 37.57
CA SER A 199 -11.15 -35.33 38.86
C SER A 199 -10.36 -36.38 39.66
N TYR A 200 -9.58 -37.21 38.95
CA TYR A 200 -8.78 -38.28 39.52
C TYR A 200 -7.26 -38.09 39.29
N ASN A 201 -6.85 -37.04 38.57
CA ASN A 201 -5.48 -36.77 38.14
C ASN A 201 -4.78 -37.99 37.52
N MET A 202 -5.48 -38.73 36.65
CA MET A 202 -4.94 -39.92 36.00
C MET A 202 -5.62 -40.23 34.67
N CYS A 203 -4.95 -41.03 33.84
CA CYS A 203 -5.54 -41.54 32.61
C CYS A 203 -6.65 -42.56 32.90
N ALA A 204 -7.88 -42.26 32.46
CA ALA A 204 -9.05 -43.11 32.56
C ALA A 204 -9.44 -43.68 31.19
N VAL A 205 -9.86 -44.94 31.12
CA VAL A 205 -10.25 -45.59 29.85
C VAL A 205 -11.51 -44.92 29.29
N ASP A 206 -11.45 -44.48 28.04
CA ASP A 206 -12.58 -43.83 27.38
C ASP A 206 -13.57 -44.88 26.82
N ALA A 207 -14.33 -45.50 27.72
CA ALA A 207 -15.32 -46.51 27.37
C ALA A 207 -16.61 -45.92 26.76
N ASP A 208 -16.90 -44.65 27.07
CA ASP A 208 -18.16 -43.98 26.72
C ASP A 208 -18.02 -42.93 25.60
N GLY A 209 -16.80 -42.68 25.10
CA GLY A 209 -16.51 -41.72 24.03
C GLY A 209 -16.53 -40.26 24.50
N ILE A 210 -16.14 -40.03 25.75
CA ILE A 210 -16.07 -38.73 26.42
C ILE A 210 -14.98 -37.86 25.79
N CYS A 211 -13.86 -38.47 25.39
CA CYS A 211 -12.73 -37.78 24.78
C CYS A 211 -12.60 -38.18 23.31
N VAL A 212 -13.17 -37.34 22.45
CA VAL A 212 -12.93 -37.38 21.00
C VAL A 212 -11.53 -36.86 20.68
N SER A 213 -10.51 -37.56 21.17
CA SER A 213 -9.10 -37.26 20.93
C SER A 213 -8.76 -37.31 19.44
N ALA A 214 -7.84 -36.46 19.02
CA ALA A 214 -7.56 -36.16 17.62
C ALA A 214 -6.76 -37.25 16.86
N GLU A 215 -7.01 -38.54 17.12
CA GLU A 215 -6.41 -39.68 16.40
C GLU A 215 -7.48 -40.54 15.68
N LYS A 216 -8.34 -39.84 14.92
CA LYS A 216 -8.79 -40.20 13.56
C LYS A 216 -9.71 -39.10 13.04
N CYS A 217 -9.29 -38.46 11.96
CA CYS A 217 -10.22 -37.64 11.19
C CYS A 217 -11.24 -38.55 10.46
N THR A 218 -12.39 -38.00 10.13
CA THR A 218 -13.41 -38.69 9.34
C THR A 218 -13.02 -38.60 7.86
N GLU A 219 -13.05 -39.68 7.08
CA GLU A 219 -12.62 -39.64 5.67
C GLU A 219 -13.31 -38.50 4.88
N GLY A 220 -12.53 -37.62 4.25
CA GLY A 220 -13.04 -36.42 3.56
C GLY A 220 -13.39 -35.22 4.45
N GLU A 221 -13.19 -35.29 5.77
CA GLU A 221 -13.32 -34.14 6.69
C GLU A 221 -12.30 -33.05 6.36
N LEU A 222 -12.75 -31.79 6.36
CA LEU A 222 -11.93 -30.61 6.10
C LEU A 222 -11.80 -29.75 7.36
N LYS A 223 -10.57 -29.48 7.78
CA LYS A 223 -10.22 -28.58 8.90
C LYS A 223 -9.40 -27.40 8.40
N PHE A 224 -9.51 -26.28 9.10
CA PHE A 224 -8.63 -25.13 8.89
C PHE A 224 -7.20 -25.48 9.28
N ASP A 225 -6.22 -25.03 8.50
CA ASP A 225 -4.81 -25.09 8.90
C ASP A 225 -4.49 -23.87 9.79
N PRO A 226 -4.07 -24.07 11.04
CA PRO A 226 -3.75 -22.95 11.94
C PRO A 226 -2.47 -22.18 11.55
N ASN A 227 -1.66 -22.68 10.61
CA ASN A 227 -0.39 -22.06 10.20
C ASN A 227 -0.46 -21.39 8.81
N ASP A 228 -1.42 -21.78 7.98
CA ASP A 228 -1.65 -21.22 6.65
C ASP A 228 -3.15 -20.93 6.46
N CYS A 229 -3.55 -19.66 6.39
CA CYS A 229 -4.96 -19.29 6.19
C CYS A 229 -5.48 -19.62 4.76
N ALA A 230 -4.57 -19.82 3.79
CA ALA A 230 -4.90 -20.37 2.47
C ALA A 230 -4.85 -21.91 2.45
N GLY A 231 -4.33 -22.52 3.53
CA GLY A 231 -4.27 -23.95 3.74
C GLY A 231 -5.51 -24.54 4.41
N TYR A 232 -5.70 -25.84 4.20
CA TYR A 232 -6.68 -26.65 4.91
C TYR A 232 -6.22 -28.10 5.02
N LEU A 233 -6.55 -28.75 6.14
CA LEU A 233 -6.23 -30.15 6.36
C LEU A 233 -7.40 -31.01 5.88
N LYS A 234 -7.13 -31.97 5.00
CA LYS A 234 -8.11 -32.93 4.49
C LYS A 234 -7.82 -34.33 5.02
N CYS A 235 -8.84 -35.01 5.51
CA CYS A 235 -8.69 -36.40 5.91
C CYS A 235 -8.60 -37.35 4.71
N ILE A 236 -7.51 -38.11 4.63
CA ILE A 236 -7.24 -39.15 3.63
C ILE A 236 -6.71 -40.39 4.36
N ASN A 237 -7.37 -41.54 4.17
CA ASN A 237 -7.06 -42.81 4.86
C ASN A 237 -7.04 -42.73 6.41
N GLY A 238 -7.70 -41.72 7.00
CA GLY A 238 -7.70 -41.45 8.45
C GLY A 238 -6.53 -40.61 8.96
N GLU A 239 -5.66 -40.10 8.09
CA GLU A 239 -4.62 -39.10 8.39
C GLU A 239 -5.02 -37.73 7.81
N LEU A 240 -4.58 -36.64 8.46
CA LEU A 240 -4.83 -35.28 7.98
C LEU A 240 -3.67 -34.87 7.07
N GLU A 241 -3.94 -34.73 5.77
CA GLU A 241 -2.99 -34.20 4.78
C GLU A 241 -3.24 -32.71 4.56
N GLU A 242 -2.16 -31.92 4.51
CA GLU A 242 -2.19 -30.51 4.12
C GLU A 242 -2.63 -30.36 2.65
N GLN A 243 -3.50 -29.39 2.39
CA GLN A 243 -3.99 -29.00 1.07
C GLN A 243 -4.03 -27.46 1.02
N LYS A 244 -3.98 -26.88 -0.18
CA LYS A 244 -4.09 -25.44 -0.38
C LYS A 244 -5.31 -25.08 -1.22
N CYS A 245 -5.89 -23.92 -0.92
CA CYS A 245 -6.81 -23.23 -1.80
C CYS A 245 -6.07 -22.67 -3.02
N ALA A 246 -6.81 -22.32 -4.08
CA ALA A 246 -6.21 -21.68 -5.25
C ALA A 246 -5.66 -20.29 -4.89
N SER A 247 -4.60 -19.85 -5.57
CA SER A 247 -3.94 -18.57 -5.31
C SER A 247 -4.93 -17.40 -5.29
N GLY A 248 -4.87 -16.55 -4.25
CA GLY A 248 -5.85 -15.49 -4.02
C GLY A 248 -7.18 -15.95 -3.44
N SER A 249 -7.25 -17.14 -2.83
CA SER A 249 -8.41 -17.62 -2.07
C SER A 249 -7.99 -18.28 -0.75
N TYR A 250 -8.87 -18.21 0.27
CA TYR A 250 -8.60 -18.72 1.62
C TYR A 250 -9.64 -19.73 2.08
N PHE A 251 -9.27 -20.61 3.03
CA PHE A 251 -10.18 -21.65 3.48
C PHE A 251 -11.16 -21.15 4.55
N ASN A 252 -12.45 -21.14 4.23
CA ASN A 252 -13.49 -20.82 5.19
C ASN A 252 -13.88 -22.07 6.00
N SER A 253 -13.41 -22.15 7.25
CA SER A 253 -13.67 -23.31 8.13
C SER A 253 -15.16 -23.54 8.45
N SER A 254 -15.99 -22.49 8.42
CA SER A 254 -17.42 -22.56 8.70
C SER A 254 -18.22 -23.10 7.50
N LEU A 255 -17.81 -22.72 6.29
CA LEU A 255 -18.45 -23.14 5.03
C LEU A 255 -17.81 -24.38 4.39
N LYS A 256 -16.62 -24.79 4.85
CA LYS A 256 -15.81 -25.91 4.35
C LYS A 256 -15.46 -25.79 2.85
N ILE A 257 -15.22 -24.56 2.39
CA ILE A 257 -14.87 -24.23 1.00
C ILE A 257 -13.76 -23.16 0.96
N CYS A 258 -13.02 -23.13 -0.14
CA CYS A 258 -12.16 -22.02 -0.49
C CYS A 258 -12.99 -20.84 -1.00
N ILE A 259 -12.73 -19.63 -0.53
CA ILE A 259 -13.40 -18.40 -0.97
C ILE A 259 -12.38 -17.34 -1.41
N ILE A 260 -12.67 -16.64 -2.50
CA ILE A 260 -11.76 -15.68 -3.12
C ILE A 260 -11.53 -14.50 -2.17
N ASP A 261 -10.27 -14.17 -1.91
CA ASP A 261 -9.87 -13.13 -0.98
C ASP A 261 -9.76 -11.76 -1.65
N VAL A 262 -10.90 -11.23 -2.08
CA VAL A 262 -10.97 -9.92 -2.77
C VAL A 262 -10.52 -8.74 -1.90
N ASN A 263 -10.42 -8.91 -0.57
CA ASN A 263 -10.09 -7.86 0.39
C ASN A 263 -8.73 -8.05 1.09
N GLY A 264 -8.00 -9.15 0.84
CA GLY A 264 -6.73 -9.45 1.52
C GLY A 264 -6.88 -9.79 3.02
N ASN A 265 -7.95 -10.47 3.40
CA ASN A 265 -8.20 -10.91 4.77
C ASN A 265 -7.21 -11.99 5.24
N CYS A 266 -6.69 -12.79 4.30
CA CYS A 266 -5.70 -13.83 4.52
C CYS A 266 -4.36 -13.41 3.90
N VAL A 267 -3.45 -12.94 4.75
CA VAL A 267 -2.03 -12.82 4.39
C VAL A 267 -1.37 -14.15 4.72
N ALA A 268 -1.45 -15.10 3.78
CA ALA A 268 -0.76 -16.38 3.89
C ALA A 268 0.76 -16.17 4.05
N PRO A 269 1.49 -17.11 4.69
CA PRO A 269 2.95 -17.05 4.73
C PRO A 269 3.51 -16.91 3.30
N PRO A 270 4.55 -16.09 3.07
CA PRO A 270 5.11 -15.92 1.73
C PRO A 270 5.52 -17.30 1.18
N GLU A 271 5.00 -17.64 0.00
CA GLU A 271 5.08 -19.01 -0.50
C GLU A 271 6.52 -19.48 -0.64
N LYS A 272 6.84 -20.55 0.10
CA LYS A 272 7.81 -21.52 -0.40
C LYS A 272 7.08 -22.37 -1.43
N CYS A 273 7.56 -22.31 -2.66
CA CYS A 273 7.03 -23.08 -3.78
C CYS A 273 7.31 -24.60 -3.59
N THR A 274 6.62 -25.45 -4.34
CA THR A 274 6.87 -26.90 -4.36
C THR A 274 7.94 -27.21 -5.40
N GLU A 275 8.90 -28.07 -5.09
CA GLU A 275 10.02 -28.40 -5.99
C GLU A 275 9.53 -28.82 -7.39
N GLY A 276 9.93 -28.07 -8.42
CA GLY A 276 9.51 -28.29 -9.80
C GLY A 276 8.29 -27.49 -10.28
N ASP A 277 7.58 -26.76 -9.40
CA ASP A 277 6.51 -25.83 -9.80
C ASP A 277 7.05 -24.77 -10.78
N LEU A 278 6.21 -24.37 -11.74
CA LEU A 278 6.51 -23.34 -12.74
C LEU A 278 5.47 -22.21 -12.65
N ASP A 279 5.94 -20.97 -12.67
CA ASP A 279 5.10 -19.76 -12.61
C ASP A 279 5.59 -18.71 -13.63
N VAL A 280 4.75 -17.73 -13.95
CA VAL A 280 5.15 -16.60 -14.82
C VAL A 280 6.21 -15.74 -14.14
N ASP A 281 7.23 -15.30 -14.88
CA ASP A 281 8.08 -14.20 -14.39
C ASP A 281 7.35 -12.87 -14.69
N PRO A 282 6.87 -12.13 -13.66
CA PRO A 282 6.11 -10.90 -13.85
C PRO A 282 6.93 -9.76 -14.48
N ASN A 283 8.27 -9.90 -14.55
CA ASN A 283 9.17 -8.90 -15.12
C ASN A 283 9.75 -9.33 -16.49
N ASN A 284 9.53 -10.57 -16.92
CA ASN A 284 10.17 -11.16 -18.10
C ASN A 284 9.29 -12.24 -18.74
N CYS A 285 8.35 -11.84 -19.62
CA CYS A 285 7.49 -12.80 -20.34
C CYS A 285 8.24 -13.81 -21.22
N ALA A 286 9.53 -13.56 -21.52
CA ALA A 286 10.42 -14.48 -22.22
C ALA A 286 11.15 -15.45 -21.27
N GLY A 287 10.78 -15.46 -19.99
CA GLY A 287 11.26 -16.36 -18.95
C GLY A 287 10.11 -16.83 -18.05
N TYR A 288 10.46 -17.64 -17.07
CA TYR A 288 9.53 -18.21 -16.10
C TYR A 288 10.25 -18.42 -14.77
N LEU A 289 9.47 -18.45 -13.69
CA LEU A 289 9.98 -18.83 -12.38
C LEU A 289 9.84 -20.35 -12.23
N LYS A 290 10.84 -20.98 -11.64
CA LYS A 290 10.84 -22.40 -11.34
C LYS A 290 11.27 -22.62 -9.90
N CYS A 291 10.55 -23.45 -9.18
CA CYS A 291 10.94 -23.79 -7.83
C CYS A 291 12.17 -24.69 -7.79
N ILE A 292 13.19 -24.27 -7.03
CA ILE A 292 14.42 -25.02 -6.74
C ILE A 292 14.76 -24.83 -5.26
N GLU A 293 14.86 -25.93 -4.51
CA GLU A 293 15.13 -26.00 -3.07
C GLU A 293 14.12 -25.18 -2.20
N GLY A 294 12.91 -24.95 -2.73
CA GLY A 294 11.84 -24.17 -2.09
C GLY A 294 11.87 -22.67 -2.37
N GLU A 295 12.75 -22.19 -3.26
CA GLU A 295 12.79 -20.80 -3.74
C GLU A 295 12.45 -20.72 -5.24
N LEU A 296 11.75 -19.66 -5.66
CA LEU A 296 11.45 -19.39 -7.06
C LEU A 296 12.67 -18.78 -7.77
N VAL A 297 13.27 -19.54 -8.68
CA VAL A 297 14.44 -19.15 -9.47
C VAL A 297 14.02 -18.83 -10.91
N ALA A 298 14.44 -17.69 -11.43
CA ALA A 298 14.13 -17.30 -12.81
C ALA A 298 14.97 -18.09 -13.84
N GLU A 299 14.28 -18.73 -14.79
CA GLU A 299 14.83 -19.38 -15.98
C GLU A 299 14.36 -18.65 -17.25
N GLN A 300 15.08 -18.81 -18.37
CA GLN A 300 14.79 -18.10 -19.62
C GLN A 300 14.33 -19.10 -20.70
N CYS A 301 13.25 -18.78 -21.41
CA CYS A 301 12.85 -19.52 -22.61
C CYS A 301 13.89 -19.38 -23.74
N PRO A 302 13.91 -20.32 -24.71
CA PRO A 302 14.70 -20.18 -25.93
C PRO A 302 14.48 -18.83 -26.65
N SER A 303 15.49 -18.36 -27.39
CA SER A 303 15.40 -17.05 -28.05
C SER A 303 14.23 -16.99 -29.05
N GLY A 304 13.34 -16.01 -28.87
CA GLY A 304 12.13 -15.86 -29.68
C GLY A 304 10.95 -16.72 -29.21
N SER A 305 10.95 -17.21 -27.97
CA SER A 305 9.77 -17.80 -27.32
C SER A 305 9.43 -17.13 -25.99
N TYR A 306 8.16 -17.25 -25.60
CA TYR A 306 7.58 -16.77 -24.35
C TYR A 306 7.05 -17.94 -23.52
N PHE A 307 6.92 -17.78 -22.20
CA PHE A 307 6.35 -18.82 -21.35
C PHE A 307 4.82 -18.74 -21.32
N ASP A 308 4.14 -19.83 -21.67
CA ASP A 308 2.69 -19.96 -21.55
C ASP A 308 2.33 -20.80 -20.31
N ALA A 309 1.90 -20.12 -19.24
CA ALA A 309 1.57 -20.74 -17.96
C ALA A 309 0.32 -21.65 -18.00
N LYS A 310 -0.50 -21.60 -19.06
CA LYS A 310 -1.67 -22.47 -19.19
C LYS A 310 -1.30 -23.89 -19.66
N ILE A 311 -0.14 -24.02 -20.30
CA ILE A 311 0.40 -25.29 -20.81
C ILE A 311 1.80 -25.60 -20.29
N GLU A 312 2.35 -24.75 -19.42
CA GLU A 312 3.66 -24.88 -18.75
C GLU A 312 4.83 -25.06 -19.74
N LEU A 313 4.79 -24.38 -20.88
CA LEU A 313 5.76 -24.54 -21.98
C LEU A 313 6.16 -23.20 -22.62
N CYS A 314 7.40 -23.15 -23.10
CA CYS A 314 7.88 -22.05 -23.94
C CYS A 314 7.33 -22.17 -25.37
N LEU A 315 6.53 -21.20 -25.81
CA LEU A 315 5.94 -21.12 -27.15
C LEU A 315 6.63 -20.06 -28.02
N ILE A 316 6.84 -20.37 -29.30
CA ILE A 316 7.47 -19.44 -30.25
C ILE A 316 6.60 -18.19 -30.40
N ASP A 317 7.18 -17.01 -30.16
CA ASP A 317 6.49 -15.74 -30.26
C ASP A 317 6.52 -15.18 -31.69
N SER A 318 5.72 -15.78 -32.57
CA SER A 318 5.58 -15.31 -33.96
C SER A 318 4.60 -14.15 -34.13
N GLU A 319 3.81 -13.81 -33.10
CA GLU A 319 2.74 -12.80 -33.15
C GLU A 319 3.03 -11.56 -32.29
N GLY A 320 4.11 -11.55 -31.50
CA GLY A 320 4.50 -10.42 -30.65
C GLY A 320 3.73 -10.35 -29.34
N ILE A 321 3.36 -11.52 -28.79
CA ILE A 321 2.60 -11.68 -27.55
C ILE A 321 3.45 -11.25 -26.34
N CYS A 322 4.74 -11.54 -26.35
CA CYS A 322 5.69 -11.11 -25.33
C CYS A 322 6.48 -9.88 -25.79
N LEU A 323 5.90 -8.71 -25.53
CA LEU A 323 6.62 -7.44 -25.62
C LEU A 323 7.40 -7.21 -24.32
N PRO A 324 8.75 -7.20 -24.33
CA PRO A 324 9.52 -7.07 -23.09
C PRO A 324 9.33 -5.70 -22.44
N THR A 325 8.85 -5.69 -21.19
CA THR A 325 8.54 -4.50 -20.39
C THR A 325 9.76 -3.60 -20.13
N VAL A 326 10.97 -4.16 -20.26
CA VAL A 326 12.23 -3.40 -20.34
C VAL A 326 12.99 -3.84 -21.59
N ARG A 327 12.87 -3.07 -22.67
CA ARG A 327 13.75 -3.22 -23.84
C ARG A 327 15.18 -2.84 -23.44
N LYS A 328 16.01 -3.84 -23.15
CA LYS A 328 17.47 -3.71 -23.19
C LYS A 328 17.89 -3.44 -24.65
N CYS A 329 18.00 -2.18 -24.99
CA CYS A 329 18.41 -1.73 -26.31
C CYS A 329 19.94 -1.81 -26.48
N ASN A 330 20.41 -1.86 -27.73
CA ASN A 330 21.84 -1.78 -28.04
C ASN A 330 22.28 -0.32 -28.09
N GLU A 331 23.42 0.03 -27.51
CA GLU A 331 23.88 1.43 -27.46
C GLU A 331 23.91 2.07 -28.86
N GLY A 332 23.19 3.19 -29.05
CA GLY A 332 23.04 3.86 -30.33
C GLY A 332 21.96 3.30 -31.28
N GLU A 333 21.22 2.26 -30.88
CA GLU A 333 19.99 1.80 -31.57
C GLU A 333 18.95 2.93 -31.62
N MET A 334 18.31 3.13 -32.77
CA MET A 334 17.27 4.14 -32.97
C MET A 334 15.99 3.51 -33.49
N VAL A 335 14.85 3.84 -32.87
CA VAL A 335 13.52 3.30 -33.17
C VAL A 335 12.57 4.47 -33.43
N ALA A 336 11.73 4.39 -34.46
CA ALA A 336 10.74 5.44 -34.74
C ALA A 336 9.68 5.50 -33.61
N ASP A 337 9.23 6.71 -33.28
CA ASP A 337 8.05 6.87 -32.44
C ASP A 337 6.78 6.52 -33.26
N PRO A 338 5.89 5.63 -32.77
CA PRO A 338 4.68 5.24 -33.51
C PRO A 338 3.60 6.33 -33.55
N GLU A 339 3.63 7.33 -32.66
CA GLU A 339 2.62 8.38 -32.54
C GLU A 339 3.11 9.75 -33.07
N ASP A 340 4.43 9.96 -33.18
CA ASP A 340 5.07 11.18 -33.68
C ASP A 340 6.05 10.87 -34.83
N CYS A 341 5.69 11.19 -36.08
CA CYS A 341 6.55 10.91 -37.23
C CYS A 341 7.88 11.69 -37.27
N ALA A 342 8.03 12.72 -36.43
CA ALA A 342 9.31 13.41 -36.19
C ALA A 342 10.00 12.94 -34.90
N GLY A 343 9.32 12.14 -34.07
CA GLY A 343 9.83 11.55 -32.84
C GLY A 343 10.60 10.24 -33.09
N TYR A 344 11.57 9.97 -32.24
CA TYR A 344 12.30 8.70 -32.22
C TYR A 344 12.94 8.44 -30.86
N GLN A 345 13.12 7.17 -30.53
CA GLN A 345 13.81 6.73 -29.33
C GLN A 345 15.24 6.32 -29.69
N GLN A 346 16.22 6.82 -28.95
CA GLN A 346 17.62 6.40 -29.07
C GLN A 346 18.08 5.72 -27.78
N CYS A 347 18.80 4.60 -27.93
CA CYS A 347 19.42 3.93 -26.80
C CYS A 347 20.64 4.71 -26.29
N VAL A 348 20.59 5.15 -25.03
CA VAL A 348 21.68 5.81 -24.31
C VAL A 348 21.83 5.15 -22.95
N GLY A 349 22.98 4.53 -22.69
CA GLY A 349 23.24 3.88 -21.40
C GLY A 349 22.31 2.69 -21.09
N GLN A 350 21.86 1.96 -22.10
CA GLN A 350 20.85 0.88 -22.04
C GLN A 350 19.39 1.31 -21.80
N GLU A 351 19.08 2.61 -21.78
CA GLU A 351 17.70 3.13 -21.73
C GLU A 351 17.31 3.77 -23.07
N LEU A 352 16.04 3.60 -23.48
CA LEU A 352 15.47 4.26 -24.66
C LEU A 352 15.03 5.69 -24.30
N VAL A 353 15.81 6.67 -24.73
CA VAL A 353 15.54 8.11 -24.52
C VAL A 353 14.72 8.64 -25.69
N GLN A 354 13.59 9.29 -25.40
CA GLN A 354 12.79 9.98 -26.41
C GLN A 354 13.47 11.25 -26.92
N LEU A 355 13.53 11.40 -28.24
CA LEU A 355 14.14 12.49 -28.99
C LEU A 355 13.22 12.90 -30.15
N LYS A 356 13.52 14.05 -30.76
CA LYS A 356 12.75 14.59 -31.88
C LYS A 356 13.69 15.19 -32.93
N CYS A 357 13.35 15.02 -34.20
CA CYS A 357 14.05 15.63 -35.32
C CYS A 357 13.85 17.15 -35.37
N ASP A 358 14.76 17.86 -36.04
CA ASP A 358 14.67 19.31 -36.21
C ASP A 358 13.39 19.71 -37.00
N PRO A 359 12.80 20.89 -36.76
CA PRO A 359 11.59 21.33 -37.46
C PRO A 359 11.73 21.29 -38.99
N GLY A 360 10.79 20.62 -39.67
CA GLY A 360 10.85 20.38 -41.12
C GLY A 360 11.63 19.12 -41.52
N SER A 361 11.90 18.22 -40.57
CA SER A 361 12.47 16.90 -40.82
C SER A 361 11.72 15.81 -40.06
N TYR A 362 11.72 14.58 -40.60
CA TYR A 362 11.04 13.42 -40.04
C TYR A 362 12.02 12.28 -39.77
N PHE A 363 11.69 11.39 -38.85
CA PHE A 363 12.55 10.24 -38.57
C PHE A 363 12.28 9.10 -39.54
N ASN A 364 13.31 8.68 -40.27
CA ASN A 364 13.22 7.54 -41.19
C ASN A 364 13.94 6.33 -40.59
N ALA A 365 13.17 5.32 -40.14
CA ALA A 365 13.72 4.10 -39.54
C ALA A 365 14.68 3.33 -40.47
N THR A 366 14.40 3.32 -41.78
CA THR A 366 15.22 2.62 -42.79
C THR A 366 16.57 3.31 -43.02
N ALA A 367 16.61 4.64 -42.90
CA ALA A 367 17.85 5.43 -42.92
C ALA A 367 18.51 5.53 -41.52
N SER A 368 17.79 5.15 -40.46
CA SER A 368 18.17 5.30 -39.05
C SER A 368 18.61 6.73 -38.70
N GLY A 369 17.81 7.72 -39.10
CA GLY A 369 18.09 9.13 -38.85
C GLY A 369 17.03 10.08 -39.42
N CYS A 370 17.19 11.37 -39.12
CA CYS A 370 16.28 12.42 -39.58
C CYS A 370 16.54 12.78 -41.05
N LEU A 371 15.48 12.85 -41.86
CA LEU A 371 15.50 13.31 -43.25
C LEU A 371 14.63 14.56 -43.41
N ILE A 372 15.02 15.49 -44.27
CA ILE A 372 14.23 16.70 -44.56
C ILE A 372 12.90 16.28 -45.20
N ASP A 373 11.80 16.86 -44.74
CA ASP A 373 10.46 16.51 -45.19
C ASP A 373 10.03 17.37 -46.40
N GLU A 374 10.75 17.22 -47.53
CA GLU A 374 10.44 17.95 -48.78
C GLU A 374 9.15 17.46 -49.47
N ASP A 375 8.70 16.24 -49.16
CA ASP A 375 7.57 15.54 -49.78
C ASP A 375 6.29 15.49 -48.89
N GLU A 376 6.26 16.22 -47.77
CA GLU A 376 5.15 16.24 -46.78
C GLU A 376 4.76 14.84 -46.23
N VAL A 377 5.76 13.98 -46.01
CA VAL A 377 5.61 12.62 -45.47
C VAL A 377 5.20 12.64 -43.99
N CYS A 378 5.71 13.61 -43.23
CA CYS A 378 5.41 13.82 -41.82
C CYS A 378 4.59 15.10 -41.63
N VAL A 379 3.38 15.09 -42.21
CA VAL A 379 2.37 16.05 -41.79
C VAL A 379 2.04 15.83 -40.31
N PRO A 380 2.25 16.81 -39.41
CA PRO A 380 1.69 16.72 -38.07
C PRO A 380 0.17 16.56 -38.23
N GLN A 381 -0.45 15.70 -37.40
CA GLN A 381 -1.91 15.55 -37.43
C GLN A 381 -2.58 16.86 -37.04
N LYS A 382 -2.81 17.69 -38.05
CA LYS A 382 -3.60 18.90 -37.98
C LYS A 382 -5.01 18.41 -37.64
N GLN A 383 -5.45 18.70 -36.42
CA GLN A 383 -6.81 18.44 -35.97
C GLN A 383 -7.77 19.23 -36.86
N SER A 384 -8.20 18.57 -37.94
CA SER A 384 -9.14 19.11 -38.91
C SER A 384 -10.52 18.96 -38.31
N CYS A 385 -10.97 20.03 -37.67
CA CYS A 385 -12.28 20.10 -37.02
C CYS A 385 -13.37 20.57 -37.99
N THR A 386 -14.63 20.37 -37.61
CA THR A 386 -15.80 20.87 -38.32
C THR A 386 -16.12 22.28 -37.82
N GLU A 387 -16.39 23.24 -38.72
CA GLU A 387 -16.65 24.64 -38.31
C GLU A 387 -17.76 24.74 -37.24
N GLY A 388 -17.46 25.37 -36.10
CA GLY A 388 -18.37 25.45 -34.95
C GLY A 388 -18.30 24.28 -33.96
N GLU A 389 -17.46 23.28 -34.18
CA GLU A 389 -17.15 22.22 -33.21
C GLU A 389 -16.46 22.80 -31.97
N LEU A 390 -16.91 22.38 -30.78
CA LEU A 390 -16.37 22.80 -29.48
C LEU A 390 -15.85 21.58 -28.72
N MET A 391 -14.74 21.73 -28.00
CA MET A 391 -14.21 20.71 -27.09
C MET A 391 -13.54 21.36 -25.87
N GLN A 392 -13.43 20.65 -24.75
CA GLN A 392 -12.72 21.15 -23.57
C GLN A 392 -11.24 21.43 -23.86
N ASP A 393 -10.71 22.49 -23.27
CA ASP A 393 -9.27 22.69 -23.16
C ASP A 393 -8.73 21.72 -22.08
N ALA A 394 -7.72 20.92 -22.44
CA ALA A 394 -7.18 19.89 -21.55
C ALA A 394 -6.32 20.48 -20.42
N ASP A 395 -5.73 21.66 -20.63
CA ASP A 395 -4.83 22.34 -19.71
C ASP A 395 -5.51 23.49 -18.94
N ASN A 396 -6.77 23.81 -19.28
CA ASN A 396 -7.55 24.89 -18.67
C ASN A 396 -9.03 24.52 -18.50
N CYS A 397 -9.48 24.22 -17.28
CA CYS A 397 -10.90 23.91 -17.03
C CYS A 397 -11.87 25.10 -17.20
N GLY A 398 -11.37 26.34 -17.23
CA GLY A 398 -12.11 27.53 -17.66
C GLY A 398 -11.98 27.82 -19.16
N GLY A 399 -11.42 26.88 -19.93
CA GLY A 399 -11.09 27.02 -21.34
C GLY A 399 -11.80 25.99 -22.23
N TYR A 400 -11.96 26.37 -23.50
CA TYR A 400 -12.45 25.48 -24.54
C TYR A 400 -11.78 25.79 -25.87
N LEU A 401 -11.72 24.80 -26.75
CA LEU A 401 -11.25 24.94 -28.11
C LEU A 401 -12.46 25.04 -29.04
N ALA A 402 -12.49 26.05 -29.91
CA ALA A 402 -13.53 26.26 -30.91
C ALA A 402 -12.96 26.15 -32.32
N CYS A 403 -13.65 25.41 -33.21
CA CYS A 403 -13.22 25.26 -34.58
C CYS A 403 -13.56 26.49 -35.43
N VAL A 404 -12.52 27.17 -35.94
CA VAL A 404 -12.63 28.37 -36.78
C VAL A 404 -11.71 28.24 -37.99
N ASN A 405 -12.29 28.26 -39.19
CA ASN A 405 -11.64 27.92 -40.47
C ASN A 405 -10.94 26.54 -40.48
N GLY A 406 -11.56 25.52 -39.87
CA GLY A 406 -11.01 24.16 -39.79
C GLY A 406 -9.77 24.02 -38.89
N LEU A 407 -9.61 24.92 -37.91
CA LEU A 407 -8.58 24.90 -36.88
C LEU A 407 -9.19 25.16 -35.51
N PHE A 408 -8.82 24.36 -34.52
CA PHE A 408 -9.15 24.64 -33.12
C PHE A 408 -8.38 25.86 -32.60
N LEU A 409 -9.11 26.87 -32.12
CA LEU A 409 -8.59 28.04 -31.42
C LEU A 409 -8.99 27.99 -29.94
N ALA A 410 -8.08 28.36 -29.04
CA ALA A 410 -8.37 28.41 -27.62
C ALA A 410 -9.18 29.66 -27.23
N HIS A 411 -10.24 29.44 -26.46
CA HIS A 411 -11.13 30.42 -25.87
C HIS A 411 -11.24 30.17 -24.36
N SER A 412 -11.85 31.11 -23.64
CA SER A 412 -12.09 30.98 -22.20
C SER A 412 -13.49 31.44 -21.86
N CYS A 413 -14.08 30.81 -20.86
CA CYS A 413 -15.33 31.23 -20.22
C CYS A 413 -15.13 32.52 -19.42
N ASP A 414 -16.22 33.12 -18.93
CA ASP A 414 -16.12 34.33 -18.11
C ASP A 414 -15.54 34.03 -16.71
N SER A 415 -15.08 35.08 -16.04
CA SER A 415 -14.31 34.96 -14.79
C SER A 415 -15.12 34.34 -13.65
N GLY A 416 -14.87 33.06 -13.36
CA GLY A 416 -15.57 32.29 -12.33
C GLY A 416 -16.42 31.16 -12.90
N GLU A 417 -16.33 30.90 -14.20
CA GLU A 417 -17.01 29.80 -14.89
C GLU A 417 -16.03 28.67 -15.26
N TYR A 418 -16.58 27.49 -15.54
CA TYR A 418 -15.89 26.35 -16.14
C TYR A 418 -16.62 25.89 -17.42
N PHE A 419 -15.89 25.26 -18.34
CA PHE A 419 -16.50 24.72 -19.56
C PHE A 419 -16.99 23.29 -19.33
N HIS A 420 -18.27 23.02 -19.60
CA HIS A 420 -18.85 21.69 -19.38
C HIS A 420 -18.76 20.84 -20.68
N PRO A 421 -17.89 19.81 -20.74
CA PRO A 421 -17.59 19.09 -21.99
C PRO A 421 -18.77 18.29 -22.55
N GLY A 422 -19.78 17.96 -21.75
CA GLY A 422 -21.00 17.27 -22.22
C GLY A 422 -22.09 18.20 -22.74
N LEU A 423 -22.07 19.48 -22.35
CA LEU A 423 -23.09 20.48 -22.73
C LEU A 423 -22.55 21.52 -23.73
N LEU A 424 -21.22 21.57 -23.89
CA LEU A 424 -20.50 22.49 -24.79
C LEU A 424 -20.74 23.99 -24.47
N GLU A 425 -21.06 24.29 -23.22
CA GLU A 425 -21.33 25.64 -22.71
C GLU A 425 -20.54 25.92 -21.42
N CYS A 426 -20.42 27.21 -21.08
CA CYS A 426 -19.79 27.70 -19.87
C CYS A 426 -20.81 27.81 -18.72
N PHE A 427 -20.42 27.39 -17.51
CA PHE A 427 -21.28 27.42 -16.32
C PHE A 427 -20.55 28.00 -15.11
N ASN A 428 -21.26 28.72 -14.23
CA ASN A 428 -20.71 29.25 -12.99
C ASN A 428 -20.09 28.14 -12.12
N ASP A 429 -18.85 28.34 -11.69
CA ASP A 429 -18.10 27.43 -10.84
C ASP A 429 -18.35 27.71 -9.33
N ASP A 430 -19.63 27.80 -8.96
CA ASP A 430 -20.06 28.01 -7.58
C ASP A 430 -19.64 26.83 -6.67
N LEU A 431 -19.52 25.63 -7.26
CA LEU A 431 -19.16 24.38 -6.57
C LEU A 431 -17.65 24.06 -6.60
N LYS A 432 -16.80 24.91 -7.19
CA LYS A 432 -15.32 24.74 -7.26
C LYS A 432 -14.85 23.45 -7.96
N ILE A 433 -15.58 23.08 -9.01
CA ILE A 433 -15.28 22.03 -9.98
C ILE A 433 -13.99 22.34 -10.73
N CYS A 434 -13.77 23.60 -11.14
CA CYS A 434 -12.52 24.03 -11.79
C CYS A 434 -11.45 24.37 -10.75
N HIS A 435 -10.98 23.35 -10.05
CA HIS A 435 -9.88 23.50 -9.10
C HIS A 435 -8.58 23.87 -9.84
N SER A 436 -7.88 24.89 -9.36
CA SER A 436 -6.72 25.56 -10.00
C SER A 436 -5.49 24.69 -10.35
N ASN A 437 -5.55 23.37 -10.15
CA ASN A 437 -4.50 22.40 -10.46
C ASN A 437 -5.06 21.11 -11.10
N CYS A 438 -6.07 21.20 -11.98
CA CYS A 438 -6.59 20.03 -12.68
C CYS A 438 -5.65 19.59 -13.81
N ARG A 439 -5.02 18.43 -13.66
CA ARG A 439 -4.28 17.71 -14.71
C ARG A 439 -5.17 16.59 -15.25
N CYS A 440 -6.10 16.92 -16.13
CA CYS A 440 -7.03 15.95 -16.70
C CYS A 440 -6.31 15.04 -17.71
N SER A 441 -6.43 13.73 -17.54
CA SER A 441 -5.75 12.76 -18.41
C SER A 441 -6.42 12.72 -19.79
N ALA A 442 -5.67 13.07 -20.83
CA ALA A 442 -6.15 13.10 -22.20
C ALA A 442 -6.38 11.68 -22.75
N LYS A 443 -7.61 11.16 -22.61
CA LYS A 443 -8.26 10.21 -23.53
C LYS A 443 -9.72 10.01 -23.11
N GLY A 444 -10.65 10.46 -23.95
CA GLY A 444 -12.09 10.31 -23.74
C GLY A 444 -12.57 8.86 -23.89
N ARG A 445 -12.30 8.03 -22.88
CA ARG A 445 -12.98 6.74 -22.65
C ARG A 445 -13.38 6.69 -21.19
N CYS A 446 -14.68 6.57 -20.94
CA CYS A 446 -15.19 6.30 -19.61
C CYS A 446 -14.87 4.86 -19.19
N ILE A 447 -14.99 4.56 -17.89
CA ILE A 447 -14.80 3.20 -17.38
C ILE A 447 -16.09 2.42 -17.63
N GLU A 448 -16.04 1.38 -18.44
CA GLU A 448 -17.21 0.58 -18.84
C GLU A 448 -18.03 0.13 -17.62
N GLY A 449 -19.36 0.28 -17.68
CA GLY A 449 -20.26 -0.05 -16.56
C GLY A 449 -20.26 0.95 -15.40
N ARG A 450 -19.39 1.98 -15.40
CA ARG A 450 -19.50 3.09 -14.44
C ARG A 450 -20.77 3.88 -14.73
N ARG A 451 -21.55 4.13 -13.67
CA ARG A 451 -22.75 4.98 -13.68
C ARG A 451 -22.55 6.15 -12.73
N THR A 452 -23.15 7.29 -13.02
CA THR A 452 -23.05 8.51 -12.20
C THR A 452 -24.37 9.28 -12.32
N ALA A 453 -24.89 9.79 -11.21
CA ALA A 453 -26.17 10.50 -11.18
C ALA A 453 -26.14 11.74 -12.10
N ASP A 454 -27.27 12.05 -12.71
CA ASP A 454 -27.48 13.37 -13.32
C ASP A 454 -27.71 14.39 -12.17
N PRO A 455 -26.96 15.49 -12.11
CA PRO A 455 -27.11 16.51 -11.06
C PRO A 455 -28.34 17.41 -11.23
N GLN A 456 -29.07 17.32 -12.35
CA GLN A 456 -30.27 18.09 -12.67
C GLN A 456 -31.54 17.22 -12.72
N ASP A 457 -31.43 15.92 -13.03
CA ASP A 457 -32.54 14.95 -12.97
C ASP A 457 -32.23 13.82 -11.98
N CYS A 458 -32.98 13.76 -10.87
CA CYS A 458 -32.83 12.71 -9.86
C CYS A 458 -33.19 11.28 -10.36
N ALA A 459 -33.93 11.15 -11.46
CA ALA A 459 -34.15 9.88 -12.15
C ALA A 459 -33.15 9.63 -13.29
N GLY A 460 -32.39 10.65 -13.69
CA GLY A 460 -31.36 10.59 -14.72
C GLY A 460 -30.02 10.05 -14.20
N TYR A 461 -29.28 9.37 -15.07
CA TYR A 461 -27.89 9.00 -14.83
C TYR A 461 -27.13 8.82 -16.13
N VAL A 462 -25.83 9.13 -16.09
CA VAL A 462 -24.92 8.88 -17.19
C VAL A 462 -24.23 7.53 -16.97
N ALA A 463 -24.33 6.64 -17.95
CA ALA A 463 -23.69 5.34 -17.96
C ALA A 463 -22.56 5.29 -19.00
N CYS A 464 -21.46 4.60 -18.67
CA CYS A 464 -20.47 4.23 -19.68
C CYS A 464 -20.90 2.97 -20.42
N ILE A 465 -21.15 3.10 -21.72
CA ILE A 465 -21.56 2.02 -22.63
C ILE A 465 -20.66 2.08 -23.87
N GLU A 466 -19.98 0.99 -24.19
CA GLU A 466 -19.02 0.88 -25.30
C GLU A 466 -17.93 1.99 -25.26
N GLY A 467 -17.52 2.40 -24.06
CA GLY A 467 -16.56 3.48 -23.83
C GLY A 467 -17.08 4.90 -24.04
N GLN A 468 -18.36 5.08 -24.37
CA GLN A 468 -19.05 6.37 -24.49
C GLN A 468 -19.94 6.67 -23.27
N LEU A 469 -20.04 7.94 -22.89
CA LEU A 469 -21.00 8.40 -21.89
C LEU A 469 -22.38 8.53 -22.55
N VAL A 470 -23.37 7.81 -22.03
CA VAL A 470 -24.74 7.76 -22.55
C VAL A 470 -25.70 8.07 -21.41
N GLU A 471 -26.58 9.04 -21.62
CA GLU A 471 -27.69 9.35 -20.71
C GLU A 471 -28.70 8.20 -20.66
N GLN A 472 -29.16 7.88 -19.47
CA GLN A 472 -30.13 6.83 -19.15
C GLN A 472 -31.04 7.33 -18.03
N PHE A 473 -32.22 6.74 -17.93
CA PHE A 473 -33.21 7.08 -16.91
C PHE A 473 -33.60 5.84 -16.13
N CYS A 474 -33.91 6.02 -14.85
CA CYS A 474 -34.49 5.00 -14.00
C CYS A 474 -35.97 4.74 -14.36
N ASP A 475 -36.47 3.56 -14.01
CA ASP A 475 -37.87 3.21 -14.23
C ASP A 475 -38.81 4.16 -13.45
N ARG A 476 -40.04 4.36 -13.94
CA ARG A 476 -41.00 5.28 -13.30
C ARG A 476 -41.25 4.92 -11.84
N GLY A 477 -41.11 5.91 -10.95
CA GLY A 477 -41.19 5.71 -9.50
C GLY A 477 -39.89 5.16 -8.90
N SER A 478 -38.75 5.34 -9.56
CA SER A 478 -37.42 5.06 -9.02
C SER A 478 -36.45 6.19 -9.36
N TYR A 479 -35.49 6.44 -8.47
CA TYR A 479 -34.45 7.47 -8.61
C TYR A 479 -33.06 6.83 -8.64
N PHE A 480 -32.05 7.54 -9.14
CA PHE A 480 -30.69 7.03 -9.18
C PHE A 480 -29.96 7.29 -7.85
N GLU A 481 -29.70 6.24 -7.07
CA GLU A 481 -28.96 6.36 -5.82
C GLU A 481 -27.45 6.33 -6.07
N THR A 482 -26.77 7.44 -5.76
CA THR A 482 -25.35 7.67 -6.09
C THR A 482 -24.42 6.68 -5.37
N ASN A 483 -24.73 6.30 -4.14
CA ASN A 483 -23.92 5.38 -3.35
C ASN A 483 -24.01 3.94 -3.87
N LEU A 484 -25.21 3.53 -4.32
CA LEU A 484 -25.46 2.22 -4.91
C LEU A 484 -25.16 2.17 -6.41
N ARG A 485 -24.95 3.33 -7.04
CA ARG A 485 -24.74 3.54 -8.49
C ARG A 485 -25.80 2.87 -9.36
N GLY A 486 -27.04 2.88 -8.89
CA GLY A 486 -28.17 2.18 -9.51
C GLY A 486 -29.52 2.75 -9.09
N CYS A 487 -30.56 2.36 -9.83
CA CYS A 487 -31.92 2.81 -9.60
C CYS A 487 -32.54 2.12 -8.38
N VAL A 488 -33.18 2.90 -7.50
CA VAL A 488 -33.90 2.43 -6.32
C VAL A 488 -35.33 2.96 -6.31
N ILE A 489 -36.28 2.13 -5.87
CA ILE A 489 -37.70 2.50 -5.84
C ILE A 489 -37.91 3.67 -4.87
N ASP A 490 -38.58 4.71 -5.35
CA ASP A 490 -38.84 5.93 -4.59
C ASP A 490 -40.12 5.81 -3.76
N GLU A 491 -40.08 4.97 -2.70
CA GLU A 491 -41.21 4.80 -1.78
C GLU A 491 -41.51 6.06 -0.94
N GLN A 492 -40.65 7.08 -0.99
CA GLN A 492 -40.70 8.27 -0.13
C GLN A 492 -40.91 9.58 -0.90
N HIS A 493 -41.06 9.52 -2.23
CA HIS A 493 -41.17 10.68 -3.13
C HIS A 493 -40.01 11.68 -2.98
N ILE A 494 -38.78 11.16 -2.87
CA ILE A 494 -37.52 11.92 -2.81
C ILE A 494 -37.25 12.60 -4.17
N CYS A 495 -37.62 11.95 -5.27
CA CYS A 495 -37.42 12.41 -6.64
C CYS A 495 -38.75 12.83 -7.27
N VAL A 496 -39.00 14.14 -7.28
CA VAL A 496 -40.21 14.74 -7.87
C VAL A 496 -39.92 15.14 -9.32
N THR A 497 -40.10 14.21 -10.27
CA THR A 497 -40.01 14.51 -11.71
C THR A 497 -41.29 15.22 -12.20
N GLU A 498 -41.18 16.20 -13.10
CA GLU A 498 -42.32 17.00 -13.63
C GLU A 498 -43.33 16.22 -14.53
N GLN A 499 -43.40 14.89 -14.44
CA GLN A 499 -44.33 14.05 -15.22
C GLN A 499 -45.63 13.68 -14.47
N GLU A 500 -45.98 14.40 -13.40
CA GLU A 500 -47.28 14.27 -12.70
C GLU A 500 -48.32 15.34 -13.13
N GLU A 501 -48.72 15.33 -14.41
CA GLU A 501 -50.02 15.85 -14.90
C GLU A 501 -50.68 14.92 -15.93
#